data_AF-A0A8H7QGJ1-F1
#
_entry.id   AF-A0A8H7QGJ1-F1
#
_cell.length_a   1.000
_cell.length_b   1.000
_cell.length_c   1.000
_cell.angle_alpha   90.00
_cell.angle_beta   90.00
_cell.angle_gamma   90.00
#
_symmetry.space_group_name_H-M   'P 1'
#
loop_
_entity.id
_entity.type
_entity.pdbx_description
1 polymer ?
#
loop_
_entity_poly.entity_id
_entity_poly.type
_entity_poly.pdbx_seq_one_letter_code
_entity_poly.pdbx_strand_id
1 'polypeptide(L)'
;MRPLFQNSVGPVQLSKILREMHAEHHADSLLTRGNTEKIMFPEFSEFSDKRLYNGYVPSPGYLSYIYTSIIEKIRPQLDWHMMSLNGNIHKGDHSFKITGHMGKLKEEPTFTALYTCLNEYEEIRMQVLAPSKALSHLASPFNALVKSYNLNGYQLPSLFYTDNINSDRAFLEGVLPSLLDNVRKTSIQKPANSEETSTPEHNSDLPVLTLPDTANISVFSVPEDIDNACQNILDGLETNNCLYVGFGCEWIARNHGHFNYRSRGAQASLNEVSLIQICFKEQIYLFRTFEFTVDDFPEKLQHLLECGDVKKIGKNVSGDFTRLRKGYQINPEGLIELGTFCKEKGVIEKRSFSLAKICAVVLKASLPKPTDIRCGNWNAAQLTQDQIKYAALDAYVSMAIFESLIDCPSVHKKVSPSTAKNTLVSLYTNSCKIFPCAFGYLEDLPQDLSVLHPATKTYLEKNTTVVDESLQALVKI
;
A
#
# COMPACT_ATOMS: atom_id res chain seq x y z
N MET A 1 20.74 -0.36 25.62
CA MET A 1 20.28 -1.70 26.06
C MET A 1 19.04 -2.18 25.31
N ARG A 2 17.87 -1.50 25.36
CA ARG A 2 16.66 -1.90 24.59
C ARG A 2 16.89 -2.15 23.08
N PRO A 3 17.74 -1.39 22.36
CA PRO A 3 18.04 -1.66 20.94
C PRO A 3 18.75 -3.00 20.68
N LEU A 4 19.57 -3.48 21.62
CA LEU A 4 20.29 -4.76 21.48
C LEU A 4 19.31 -5.94 21.49
N PHE A 5 18.32 -5.89 22.39
CA PHE A 5 17.26 -6.90 22.47
C PHE A 5 16.31 -6.89 21.28
N GLN A 6 16.17 -5.76 20.58
CA GLN A 6 15.36 -5.65 19.37
C GLN A 6 16.02 -6.31 18.16
N ASN A 7 17.35 -6.43 18.16
CA ASN A 7 18.15 -7.12 17.14
C ASN A 7 18.61 -8.51 17.59
N SER A 8 17.76 -9.22 18.33
CA SER A 8 17.99 -10.61 18.75
C SER A 8 19.20 -10.88 19.66
N VAL A 9 19.81 -9.85 20.25
CA VAL A 9 20.79 -10.07 21.33
C VAL A 9 20.01 -10.45 22.59
N GLY A 10 19.91 -11.76 22.83
CA GLY A 10 19.24 -12.31 24.01
C GLY A 10 19.92 -11.89 25.32
N PRO A 11 19.24 -12.03 26.47
CA PRO A 11 19.79 -11.68 27.78
C PRO A 11 21.13 -12.35 28.08
N VAL A 12 21.32 -13.59 27.60
CA VAL A 12 22.56 -14.36 27.77
C VAL A 12 23.70 -13.76 26.96
N GLN A 13 23.47 -13.43 25.68
CA GLN A 13 24.47 -12.81 24.81
C GLN A 13 24.86 -11.43 25.33
N LEU A 14 23.89 -10.64 25.78
CA LEU A 14 24.16 -9.33 26.36
C LEU A 14 25.01 -9.43 27.64
N SER A 15 24.71 -10.42 28.50
CA SER A 15 25.51 -10.70 29.69
C SER A 15 26.96 -11.02 29.33
N LYS A 16 27.20 -11.84 28.31
CA LYS A 16 28.55 -12.17 27.84
C LYS A 16 29.31 -10.94 27.32
N ILE A 17 28.67 -10.12 26.48
CA ILE A 17 29.26 -8.89 25.95
C ILE A 17 29.65 -7.93 27.08
N LEU A 18 28.75 -7.71 28.05
CA LEU A 18 29.03 -6.83 29.19
C LEU A 18 30.13 -7.39 30.09
N ARG A 19 30.25 -8.71 30.21
CA ARG A 19 31.31 -9.36 30.99
C ARG A 19 32.68 -9.20 30.31
N GLU A 20 32.74 -9.36 29.00
CA GLU A 20 33.96 -9.14 28.21
C GLU A 20 34.41 -7.67 28.30
N MET A 21 33.47 -6.75 28.08
CA MET A 21 33.69 -5.31 28.29
C MET A 21 34.19 -4.98 29.70
N HIS A 22 33.59 -5.56 30.73
CA HIS A 22 34.02 -5.39 32.11
C HIS A 22 35.45 -5.90 32.35
N ALA A 23 35.79 -7.06 31.78
CA ALA A 23 37.12 -7.64 31.89
C ALA A 23 38.18 -6.76 31.24
N GLU A 24 37.92 -6.25 30.04
CA GLU A 24 38.82 -5.31 29.35
C GLU A 24 39.02 -4.00 30.16
N HIS A 25 37.94 -3.40 30.65
CA HIS A 25 38.02 -2.19 31.45
C HIS A 25 38.82 -2.39 32.75
N HIS A 26 38.63 -3.53 33.42
CA HIS A 26 39.38 -3.87 34.62
C HIS A 26 40.87 -4.11 34.33
N ALA A 27 41.20 -4.78 33.23
CA ALA A 27 42.57 -4.99 32.78
C ALA A 27 43.27 -3.64 32.49
N ASP A 28 42.62 -2.75 31.74
CA ASP A 28 43.12 -1.40 31.49
C ASP A 28 43.36 -0.60 32.79
N SER A 29 42.45 -0.73 33.78
CA SER A 29 42.57 -0.05 35.08
C SER A 29 43.77 -0.56 35.89
N LEU A 30 44.11 -1.85 35.80
CA LEU A 30 45.27 -2.42 36.47
C LEU A 30 46.59 -2.03 35.79
N LEU A 31 46.62 -2.03 34.45
CA LEU A 31 47.77 -1.59 33.66
C LEU A 31 48.11 -0.11 33.92
N THR A 32 47.09 0.75 33.99
CA THR A 32 47.26 2.18 34.30
C THR A 32 47.71 2.44 35.74
N ARG A 33 47.49 1.49 36.67
CA ARG A 33 48.00 1.53 38.05
C ARG A 33 49.43 1.00 38.19
N GLY A 34 50.12 0.69 37.09
CA GLY A 34 51.53 0.30 37.09
C GLY A 34 51.80 -1.18 37.41
N ASN A 35 50.76 -2.02 37.45
CA ASN A 35 50.95 -3.47 37.55
C ASN A 35 51.25 -4.04 36.15
N THR A 36 52.52 -4.37 35.89
CA THR A 36 53.04 -4.82 34.59
C THR A 36 53.21 -6.34 34.47
N GLU A 37 52.85 -7.10 35.50
CA GLU A 37 52.89 -8.56 35.40
C GLU A 37 51.84 -9.05 34.40
N LYS A 38 52.18 -10.06 33.60
CA LYS A 38 51.27 -10.81 32.73
C LYS A 38 50.26 -11.56 33.61
N ILE A 39 49.26 -10.85 34.13
CA ILE A 39 48.21 -11.46 34.92
C ILE A 39 47.35 -12.28 33.95
N MET A 40 47.47 -13.61 33.99
CA MET A 40 46.40 -14.48 33.46
C MET A 40 45.19 -14.25 34.35
N PHE A 41 44.26 -13.43 33.88
CA PHE A 41 43.02 -13.20 34.58
C PHE A 41 42.17 -14.47 34.50
N PRO A 42 41.69 -15.02 35.62
CA PRO A 42 40.64 -16.03 35.58
C PRO A 42 39.41 -15.44 34.87
N GLU A 43 38.63 -16.26 34.16
CA GLU A 43 37.34 -15.82 33.63
C GLU A 43 36.54 -15.19 34.76
N PHE A 44 36.12 -13.93 34.58
CA PHE A 44 35.20 -13.29 35.52
C PHE A 44 34.00 -14.22 35.72
N SER A 45 33.59 -14.38 36.98
CA SER A 45 32.43 -15.19 37.31
C SER A 45 31.17 -14.68 36.62
N GLU A 46 30.13 -15.49 36.58
CA GLU A 46 28.81 -14.99 36.19
C GLU A 46 28.42 -13.79 37.07
N PHE A 47 27.77 -12.79 36.50
CA PHE A 47 27.32 -11.60 37.24
C PHE A 47 26.37 -11.93 38.41
N SER A 48 25.80 -13.14 38.43
CA SER A 48 24.96 -13.65 39.50
C SER A 48 25.75 -14.28 40.66
N ASP A 49 27.05 -14.52 40.50
CA ASP A 49 27.90 -15.10 41.55
C ASP A 49 28.37 -14.04 42.55
N LYS A 50 27.73 -14.04 43.71
CA LYS A 50 28.01 -13.11 44.81
C LYS A 50 29.36 -13.36 45.50
N ARG A 51 30.00 -14.52 45.30
CA ARG A 51 31.21 -14.90 46.03
C ARG A 51 32.47 -14.31 45.42
N LEU A 52 32.48 -14.09 44.10
CA LEU A 52 33.68 -13.73 43.34
C LEU A 52 33.81 -12.22 43.06
N TYR A 53 32.73 -11.45 43.17
CA TYR A 53 32.77 -9.98 43.13
C TYR A 53 32.88 -9.32 44.51
N ASN A 54 33.56 -9.96 45.48
CA ASN A 54 33.69 -9.46 46.85
C ASN A 54 32.33 -9.12 47.52
N GLY A 55 31.27 -9.90 47.21
CA GLY A 55 29.92 -9.65 47.72
C GLY A 55 29.07 -8.66 46.92
N TYR A 56 29.60 -8.03 45.86
CA TYR A 56 28.90 -6.98 45.10
C TYR A 56 28.45 -7.43 43.72
N VAL A 57 27.16 -7.29 43.41
CA VAL A 57 26.67 -7.44 42.03
C VAL A 57 26.77 -6.08 41.32
N PRO A 58 27.34 -6.02 40.10
CA PRO A 58 27.41 -4.78 39.31
C PRO A 58 26.05 -4.06 39.23
N SER A 59 26.03 -2.78 39.62
CA SER A 59 24.81 -1.99 39.55
C SER A 59 24.47 -1.64 38.09
N PRO A 60 23.18 -1.39 37.75
CA PRO A 60 22.80 -0.93 36.42
C PRO A 60 23.54 0.35 35.98
N GLY A 61 23.85 1.25 36.93
CA GLY A 61 24.62 2.46 36.68
C GLY A 61 26.08 2.17 36.31
N TYR A 62 26.72 1.22 37.00
CA TYR A 62 28.09 0.80 36.68
C TYR A 62 28.18 0.09 35.32
N LEU A 63 27.24 -0.80 35.01
CA LEU A 63 27.20 -1.47 33.70
C LEU A 63 26.95 -0.46 32.57
N SER A 64 26.10 0.54 32.80
CA SER A 64 25.89 1.63 31.85
C SER A 64 27.18 2.43 31.64
N TYR A 65 27.90 2.76 32.71
CA TYR A 65 29.18 3.45 32.65
C TYR A 65 30.23 2.68 31.83
N ILE A 66 30.45 1.39 32.13
CA ILE A 66 31.39 0.54 31.36
C ILE A 66 31.02 0.55 29.87
N TYR A 67 29.76 0.29 29.57
CA TYR A 67 29.29 0.25 28.19
C TYR A 67 29.56 1.59 27.49
N THR A 68 29.19 2.72 28.11
CA THR A 68 29.44 4.04 27.52
C THR A 68 30.92 4.33 27.35
N SER A 69 31.77 4.01 28.34
CA SER A 69 33.22 4.27 28.29
C SER A 69 33.92 3.46 27.20
N ILE A 70 33.51 2.20 26.99
CA ILE A 70 34.09 1.37 25.93
C ILE A 70 33.60 1.83 24.56
N ILE A 71 32.31 2.12 24.41
CA ILE A 71 31.77 2.69 23.16
C ILE A 71 32.49 4.00 22.81
N GLU A 72 32.76 4.88 23.78
CA GLU A 72 33.56 6.09 23.59
C GLU A 72 34.99 5.78 23.14
N LYS A 73 35.63 4.75 23.72
CA LYS A 73 36.98 4.32 23.35
C LYS A 73 37.06 3.77 21.93
N ILE A 74 36.07 2.98 21.48
CA ILE A 74 36.05 2.36 20.14
C ILE A 74 35.37 3.23 19.08
N ARG A 75 34.81 4.37 19.46
CA ARG A 75 34.11 5.29 18.55
C ARG A 75 34.93 5.64 17.31
N PRO A 76 36.23 5.98 17.39
CA PRO A 76 37.02 6.30 16.19
C PRO A 76 37.06 5.16 15.16
N GLN A 77 37.11 3.90 15.63
CA GLN A 77 37.09 2.71 14.78
C GLN A 77 35.71 2.48 14.18
N LEU A 78 34.64 2.71 14.95
CA LEU A 78 33.26 2.65 14.45
C LEU A 78 33.01 3.73 13.39
N ASP A 79 33.47 4.96 13.62
CA ASP A 79 33.36 6.07 12.68
C ASP A 79 34.16 5.77 11.40
N TRP A 80 35.38 5.23 11.53
CA TRP A 80 36.19 4.81 10.39
C TRP A 80 35.54 3.69 9.57
N HIS A 81 35.03 2.65 10.25
CA HIS A 81 34.30 1.57 9.60
C HIS A 81 33.08 2.10 8.87
N MET A 82 32.26 2.91 9.55
CA MET A 82 31.10 3.58 8.97
C MET A 82 31.48 4.40 7.75
N MET A 83 32.62 5.11 7.73
CA MET A 83 33.10 5.87 6.56
C MET A 83 33.58 4.98 5.41
N SER A 84 34.13 3.80 5.69
CA SER A 84 34.69 2.87 4.70
C SER A 84 33.65 2.10 3.88
N LEU A 85 32.40 2.06 4.33
CA LEU A 85 31.31 1.37 3.64
C LEU A 85 30.99 2.04 2.29
N ASN A 86 30.31 1.31 1.40
CA ASN A 86 29.78 1.81 0.14
C ASN A 86 28.24 1.77 0.17
N GLY A 87 27.59 2.24 -0.88
CA GLY A 87 26.16 2.10 -1.09
C GLY A 87 25.70 2.82 -2.35
N ASN A 88 24.92 2.16 -3.19
CA ASN A 88 24.30 2.80 -4.36
C ASN A 88 22.91 3.38 -4.03
N ILE A 89 22.26 2.86 -2.98
CA ILE A 89 20.91 3.25 -2.59
C ILE A 89 20.93 3.63 -1.11
N HIS A 90 20.45 4.82 -0.78
CA HIS A 90 20.37 5.26 0.61
C HIS A 90 18.92 5.41 1.07
N LYS A 91 18.69 5.24 2.37
CA LYS A 91 17.42 5.55 3.02
C LYS A 91 17.69 6.36 4.29
N GLY A 92 17.00 7.49 4.43
CA GLY A 92 17.15 8.39 5.57
C GLY A 92 15.85 8.56 6.35
N ASP A 93 15.93 8.51 7.68
CA ASP A 93 14.76 8.69 8.55
C ASP A 93 15.11 9.34 9.90
N HIS A 94 14.13 10.03 10.50
CA HIS A 94 14.21 10.66 11.82
C HIS A 94 13.59 9.75 12.91
N SER A 95 14.39 9.36 13.90
CA SER A 95 13.92 8.65 15.09
C SER A 95 13.75 9.58 16.29
N PHE A 96 12.58 9.51 16.94
CA PHE A 96 12.22 10.35 18.10
C PHE A 96 12.35 9.62 19.45
N LYS A 97 12.59 8.31 19.44
CA LYS A 97 12.62 7.51 20.68
C LYS A 97 13.83 7.84 21.55
N ILE A 98 14.95 8.19 20.94
CA ILE A 98 16.21 8.46 21.64
C ILE A 98 16.19 9.84 22.30
N THR A 99 15.64 10.85 21.64
CA THR A 99 15.55 12.21 22.18
C THR A 99 14.64 12.31 23.40
N GLY A 100 13.64 11.44 23.53
CA GLY A 100 12.82 11.31 24.73
C GLY A 100 13.57 10.82 25.98
N HIS A 101 14.77 10.27 25.83
CA HIS A 101 15.64 9.84 26.93
C HIS A 101 16.78 10.83 27.21
N MET A 102 16.85 11.95 26.48
CA MET A 102 17.87 12.98 26.68
C MET A 102 17.41 14.04 27.69
N GLY A 103 18.37 14.66 28.36
CA GLY A 103 18.11 15.80 29.25
C GLY A 103 17.57 17.02 28.49
N LYS A 104 16.75 17.81 29.17
CA LYS A 104 16.25 19.10 28.66
C LYS A 104 17.07 20.24 29.24
N LEU A 105 17.33 21.28 28.44
CA LEU A 105 17.95 22.51 28.89
C LEU A 105 16.87 23.58 29.02
N LYS A 106 16.67 24.13 30.23
CA LYS A 106 15.59 25.11 30.51
C LYS A 106 14.22 24.63 30.00
N GLU A 107 13.91 23.35 30.25
CA GLU A 107 12.66 22.68 29.83
C GLU A 107 12.50 22.45 28.31
N GLU A 108 13.46 22.86 27.49
CA GLU A 108 13.47 22.61 26.05
C GLU A 108 14.37 21.40 25.67
N PRO A 109 13.94 20.55 24.72
CA PRO A 109 14.77 19.47 24.22
C PRO A 109 15.96 20.02 23.43
N THR A 110 17.18 19.57 23.76
CA THR A 110 18.41 20.00 23.05
C THR A 110 18.45 19.49 21.60
N PHE A 111 17.84 18.33 21.36
CA PHE A 111 17.69 17.73 20.04
C PHE A 111 16.27 17.19 19.91
N THR A 112 15.68 17.34 18.73
CA THR A 112 14.31 16.88 18.48
C THR A 112 14.30 15.49 17.85
N ALA A 113 15.32 15.11 17.08
CA ALA A 113 15.40 13.81 16.44
C ALA A 113 16.84 13.27 16.34
N LEU A 114 16.98 11.95 16.19
CA LEU A 114 18.17 11.31 15.65
C LEU A 114 17.91 10.97 14.18
N TYR A 115 18.61 11.62 13.25
CA TYR A 115 18.58 11.24 11.85
C TYR A 115 19.53 10.06 11.60
N THR A 116 19.05 9.03 10.92
CA THR A 116 19.86 7.86 10.51
C THR A 116 19.77 7.69 9.01
N CYS A 117 20.91 7.56 8.35
CA CYS A 117 21.03 7.21 6.94
C CYS A 117 21.66 5.82 6.81
N LEU A 118 20.99 4.94 6.08
CA LEU A 118 21.40 3.56 5.84
C LEU A 118 21.64 3.34 4.33
N ASN A 119 22.49 2.38 3.98
CA ASN A 119 22.61 1.88 2.60
C ASN A 119 21.59 0.75 2.31
N GLU A 120 21.67 0.16 1.11
CA GLU A 120 20.84 -0.99 0.69
C GLU A 120 20.99 -2.25 1.55
N TYR A 121 22.11 -2.38 2.27
CA TYR A 121 22.41 -3.52 3.15
C TYR A 121 22.02 -3.28 4.60
N GLU A 122 21.29 -2.18 4.86
CA GLU A 122 20.90 -1.73 6.21
C GLU A 122 22.07 -1.33 7.12
N GLU A 123 23.23 -1.06 6.53
CA GLU A 123 24.39 -0.59 7.26
C GLU A 123 24.31 0.92 7.46
N ILE A 124 24.67 1.38 8.65
CA ILE A 124 24.63 2.80 9.00
C ILE A 124 25.75 3.52 8.26
N ARG A 125 25.39 4.55 7.50
CA ARG A 125 26.31 5.44 6.78
C ARG A 125 26.45 6.79 7.45
N MET A 126 25.45 7.21 8.21
CA MET A 126 25.46 8.47 8.95
C MET A 126 24.40 8.44 10.06
N GLN A 127 24.78 8.91 11.25
CA GLN A 127 23.85 9.16 12.36
C GLN A 127 24.12 10.52 13.01
N VAL A 128 23.09 11.33 13.15
CA VAL A 128 23.22 12.72 13.63
C VAL A 128 22.06 13.09 14.54
N LEU A 129 22.38 13.61 15.73
CA LEU A 129 21.40 14.27 16.58
C LEU A 129 21.06 15.64 16.00
N ALA A 130 19.83 15.77 15.51
CA ALA A 130 19.35 16.95 14.82
C ALA A 130 18.60 17.89 15.79
N PRO A 131 18.91 19.19 15.81
CA PRO A 131 18.23 20.15 16.67
C PRO A 131 16.76 20.32 16.26
N SER A 132 16.45 20.24 14.97
CA SER A 132 15.10 20.27 14.43
C SER A 132 14.88 19.11 13.43
N LYS A 133 13.63 18.94 12.97
CA LYS A 133 13.28 17.98 11.88
C LYS A 133 13.70 18.48 10.49
N ALA A 134 14.24 19.70 10.38
CA ALA A 134 14.63 20.25 9.09
C ALA A 134 15.96 19.68 8.61
N LEU A 135 16.00 19.16 7.38
CA LEU A 135 17.21 18.61 6.78
C LEU A 135 18.33 19.66 6.60
N SER A 136 18.02 20.96 6.61
CA SER A 136 19.02 22.03 6.52
C SER A 136 20.12 21.92 7.57
N HIS A 137 19.81 21.39 8.77
CA HIS A 137 20.81 21.14 9.82
C HIS A 137 21.74 19.95 9.54
N LEU A 138 21.43 19.14 8.53
CA LEU A 138 22.19 17.96 8.14
C LEU A 138 23.17 18.23 6.99
N ALA A 139 23.25 19.46 6.48
CA ALA A 139 24.12 19.82 5.36
C ALA A 139 25.58 19.40 5.58
N SER A 140 26.15 19.74 6.75
CA SER A 140 27.54 19.39 7.10
C SER A 140 27.76 17.87 7.18
N PRO A 141 26.90 17.10 7.88
CA PRO A 141 26.95 15.63 7.85
C PRO A 141 26.85 15.01 6.44
N PHE A 142 25.94 15.48 5.59
CA PHE A 142 25.84 14.98 4.20
C PHE A 142 27.09 15.31 3.38
N ASN A 143 27.69 16.48 3.58
CA ASN A 143 28.97 16.82 2.95
C ASN A 143 30.10 15.90 3.42
N ALA A 144 30.11 15.51 4.70
CA ALA A 144 31.06 14.53 5.23
C ALA A 144 30.83 13.13 4.63
N LEU A 145 29.57 12.72 4.43
CA LEU A 145 29.21 11.50 3.72
C LEU A 145 29.76 11.52 2.29
N VAL A 146 29.47 12.57 1.51
CA VAL A 146 30.00 12.74 0.13
C VAL A 146 31.52 12.69 0.11
N LYS A 147 32.18 13.37 1.05
CA LYS A 147 33.64 13.34 1.18
C LYS A 147 34.15 11.92 1.43
N SER A 148 33.44 11.11 2.22
CA SER A 148 33.82 9.70 2.45
C SER A 148 33.75 8.86 1.17
N TYR A 149 32.72 9.06 0.33
CA TYR A 149 32.64 8.38 -0.98
C TYR A 149 33.82 8.75 -1.87
N ASN A 150 34.10 10.04 -1.99
CA ASN A 150 35.19 10.54 -2.83
C ASN A 150 36.56 10.06 -2.35
N LEU A 151 36.81 10.01 -1.04
CA LEU A 151 38.07 9.53 -0.47
C LEU A 151 38.30 8.04 -0.72
N ASN A 152 37.23 7.24 -0.75
CA ASN A 152 37.32 5.80 -1.01
C ASN A 152 37.20 5.44 -2.50
N GLY A 153 37.04 6.43 -3.39
CA GLY A 153 36.89 6.19 -4.83
C GLY A 153 35.55 5.54 -5.22
N TYR A 154 34.53 5.67 -4.38
CA TYR A 154 33.19 5.13 -4.64
C TYR A 154 32.32 6.10 -5.43
N GLN A 155 31.37 5.55 -6.18
CA GLN A 155 30.33 6.35 -6.83
C GLN A 155 29.32 6.82 -5.79
N LEU A 156 28.90 8.08 -5.92
CA LEU A 156 27.82 8.61 -5.09
C LEU A 156 26.50 7.87 -5.39
N PRO A 157 25.60 7.76 -4.40
CA PRO A 157 24.37 7.01 -4.58
C PRO A 157 23.48 7.59 -5.67
N SER A 158 22.89 6.70 -6.48
CA SER A 158 21.97 7.07 -7.56
C SER A 158 20.51 7.15 -7.08
N LEU A 159 20.19 6.63 -5.90
CA LEU A 159 18.82 6.60 -5.35
C LEU A 159 18.81 6.91 -3.86
N PHE A 160 17.81 7.69 -3.42
CA PHE A 160 17.62 8.05 -2.01
C PHE A 160 16.14 7.93 -1.61
N TYR A 161 15.83 7.16 -0.57
CA TYR A 161 14.51 7.03 0.02
C TYR A 161 14.35 7.97 1.22
N THR A 162 13.24 8.71 1.23
CA THR A 162 12.77 9.53 2.35
C THR A 162 11.25 9.43 2.44
N ASP A 163 10.69 9.62 3.64
CA ASP A 163 9.26 9.64 3.89
C ASP A 163 8.57 10.87 3.27
N ASN A 164 9.28 11.99 3.16
CA ASN A 164 8.78 13.25 2.64
C ASN A 164 9.60 13.79 1.45
N ILE A 165 9.47 13.12 0.31
CA ILE A 165 10.14 13.50 -0.95
C ILE A 165 9.90 14.97 -1.30
N ASN A 166 8.69 15.50 -1.12
CA ASN A 166 8.35 16.86 -1.55
C ASN A 166 9.14 17.95 -0.80
N SER A 167 9.35 17.80 0.51
CA SER A 167 10.14 18.76 1.29
C SER A 167 11.64 18.55 1.12
N ASP A 168 12.04 17.30 1.00
CA ASP A 168 13.44 16.91 1.15
C ASP A 168 14.22 16.98 -0.15
N ARG A 169 13.51 16.86 -1.28
CA ARG A 169 14.06 16.83 -2.63
C ARG A 169 15.10 17.92 -2.88
N ALA A 170 14.73 19.19 -2.68
CA ALA A 170 15.61 20.31 -3.01
C ALA A 170 16.92 20.27 -2.20
N PHE A 171 16.84 19.82 -0.95
CA PHE A 171 18.02 19.65 -0.11
C PHE A 171 18.86 18.47 -0.58
N LEU A 172 18.26 17.29 -0.77
CA LEU A 172 18.95 16.05 -1.16
C LEU A 172 19.60 16.16 -2.55
N GLU A 173 18.90 16.70 -3.54
CA GLU A 173 19.45 16.97 -4.88
C GLU A 173 20.61 17.99 -4.81
N GLY A 174 20.60 18.89 -3.83
CA GLY A 174 21.68 19.87 -3.61
C GLY A 174 22.94 19.27 -2.96
N VAL A 175 22.80 18.33 -2.02
CA VAL A 175 23.94 17.68 -1.35
C VAL A 175 24.43 16.41 -2.06
N LEU A 176 23.59 15.76 -2.87
CA LEU A 176 23.90 14.56 -3.65
C LEU A 176 23.56 14.79 -5.13
N PRO A 177 24.46 15.42 -5.91
CA PRO A 177 24.20 15.71 -7.32
C PRO A 177 23.96 14.47 -8.19
N SER A 178 24.48 13.31 -7.80
CA SER A 178 24.25 12.01 -8.47
C SER A 178 22.79 11.61 -8.56
N LEU A 179 21.92 12.17 -7.70
CA LEU A 179 20.47 11.97 -7.77
C LEU A 179 19.81 12.65 -8.97
N LEU A 180 20.55 13.48 -9.72
CA LEU A 180 20.07 14.15 -10.93
C LEU A 180 20.53 13.44 -12.21
N ASP A 181 21.51 12.53 -12.11
CA ASP A 181 22.11 11.87 -13.27
C ASP A 181 21.11 10.91 -13.93
N ASN A 182 20.85 11.12 -15.22
CA ASN A 182 19.92 10.33 -16.04
C ASN A 182 18.48 10.25 -15.49
N VAL A 183 18.06 11.20 -14.66
CA VAL A 183 16.69 11.24 -14.11
C VAL A 183 15.73 11.89 -15.11
N ARG A 184 14.89 11.07 -15.74
CA ARG A 184 13.68 11.56 -16.43
C ARG A 184 12.62 11.89 -15.38
N LYS A 185 12.30 13.18 -15.23
CA LYS A 185 11.24 13.66 -14.34
C LYS A 185 9.89 13.14 -14.83
N THR A 186 9.47 11.96 -14.38
CA THR A 186 8.07 11.55 -14.41
C THR A 186 7.42 12.23 -13.21
N SER A 187 6.54 13.19 -13.48
CA SER A 187 5.75 13.85 -12.43
C SER A 187 4.75 12.86 -11.85
N ILE A 188 5.20 11.98 -10.94
CA ILE A 188 4.31 11.19 -10.10
C ILE A 188 3.78 12.14 -9.02
N GLN A 189 2.73 12.90 -9.35
CA GLN A 189 2.01 13.69 -8.35
C GLN A 189 1.38 12.73 -7.34
N LYS A 190 1.89 12.73 -6.11
CA LYS A 190 1.28 12.06 -4.97
C LYS A 190 0.06 12.90 -4.55
N PRO A 191 -1.15 12.31 -4.39
CA PRO A 191 -2.32 13.08 -3.99
C PRO A 191 -2.16 13.51 -2.53
N ALA A 192 -2.04 14.83 -2.32
CA ALA A 192 -2.17 15.45 -1.01
C ALA A 192 -3.63 15.37 -0.57
N ASN A 193 -3.87 15.02 0.70
CA ASN A 193 -5.19 15.16 1.29
C ASN A 193 -5.51 16.65 1.49
N SER A 194 -6.77 16.98 1.16
CA SER A 194 -7.58 18.16 1.50
C SER A 194 -7.00 19.50 1.02
N GLU A 195 -7.61 20.20 0.08
CA GLU A 195 -8.93 20.83 0.22
C GLU A 195 -9.52 21.15 -1.15
N GLU A 196 -10.85 21.32 -1.17
CA GLU A 196 -11.67 21.56 -2.34
C GLU A 196 -11.17 22.75 -3.17
N THR A 197 -10.78 22.52 -4.43
CA THR A 197 -11.18 23.38 -5.54
C THR A 197 -10.96 22.69 -6.88
N SER A 198 -12.00 22.77 -7.71
CA SER A 198 -12.15 22.26 -9.06
C SER A 198 -10.96 22.49 -10.00
N THR A 199 -10.40 21.42 -10.59
CA THR A 199 -10.05 21.29 -12.02
C THR A 199 -9.57 19.85 -12.33
N PRO A 200 -9.76 19.32 -13.55
CA PRO A 200 -9.79 17.89 -13.82
C PRO A 200 -8.40 17.25 -13.89
N GLU A 201 -8.21 16.17 -13.12
CA GLU A 201 -7.02 15.32 -13.10
C GLU A 201 -6.80 14.64 -14.47
N HIS A 202 -5.92 15.17 -15.30
CA HIS A 202 -5.27 14.41 -16.37
C HIS A 202 -3.96 13.82 -15.84
N ASN A 203 -3.91 12.51 -15.59
CA ASN A 203 -2.65 11.77 -15.50
C ASN A 203 -1.96 11.83 -16.87
N SER A 204 -0.87 12.59 -16.97
CA SER A 204 -0.39 13.16 -18.23
C SER A 204 0.46 12.26 -19.15
N ASP A 205 0.70 10.98 -18.79
CA ASP A 205 1.60 10.12 -19.59
C ASP A 205 0.93 8.84 -20.15
N LEU A 206 -0.34 8.55 -19.82
CA LEU A 206 -1.04 7.38 -20.34
C LEU A 206 -1.97 7.76 -21.50
N PRO A 207 -2.09 6.92 -22.54
CA PRO A 207 -3.05 7.15 -23.61
C PRO A 207 -4.47 7.22 -23.02
N VAL A 208 -5.26 8.18 -23.52
CA VAL A 208 -6.68 8.29 -23.13
C VAL A 208 -7.41 7.07 -23.68
N LEU A 209 -8.13 6.36 -22.81
CA LEU A 209 -8.91 5.21 -23.22
C LEU A 209 -10.08 5.66 -24.09
N THR A 210 -10.22 5.00 -25.23
CA THR A 210 -11.37 5.13 -26.13
C THR A 210 -12.10 3.79 -26.24
N LEU A 211 -13.38 3.85 -26.59
CA LEU A 211 -14.11 2.64 -26.97
C LEU A 211 -13.50 2.02 -28.25
N PRO A 212 -13.50 0.69 -28.39
CA PRO A 212 -13.07 0.04 -29.62
C PRO A 212 -14.04 0.35 -30.77
N ASP A 213 -13.56 0.32 -32.01
CA ASP A 213 -14.38 0.62 -33.20
C ASP A 213 -15.55 -0.38 -33.38
N THR A 214 -15.46 -1.56 -32.76
CA THR A 214 -16.52 -2.57 -32.74
C THR A 214 -17.63 -2.27 -31.72
N ALA A 215 -17.42 -1.35 -30.79
CA ALA A 215 -18.41 -1.03 -29.76
C ALA A 215 -19.59 -0.26 -30.35
N ASN A 216 -20.79 -0.80 -30.13
CA ASN A 216 -22.05 -0.21 -30.56
C ASN A 216 -22.80 0.34 -29.36
N ILE A 217 -23.12 1.63 -29.37
CA ILE A 217 -23.84 2.30 -28.29
C ILE A 217 -25.30 2.49 -28.71
N SER A 218 -26.24 1.99 -27.93
CA SER A 218 -27.68 2.14 -28.15
C SER A 218 -28.34 2.78 -26.92
N VAL A 219 -29.13 3.83 -27.15
CA VAL A 219 -29.87 4.55 -26.11
C VAL A 219 -31.35 4.22 -26.23
N PHE A 220 -31.96 3.79 -25.12
CA PHE A 220 -33.38 3.42 -25.09
C PHE A 220 -34.11 4.19 -23.99
N SER A 221 -35.30 4.68 -24.31
CA SER A 221 -36.19 5.37 -23.38
C SER A 221 -37.62 4.82 -23.37
N VAL A 222 -37.96 3.97 -24.34
CA VAL A 222 -39.29 3.35 -24.44
C VAL A 222 -39.25 2.00 -23.71
N PRO A 223 -40.20 1.71 -22.80
CA PRO A 223 -40.20 0.45 -22.03
C PRO A 223 -40.11 -0.81 -22.88
N GLU A 224 -40.87 -0.88 -23.97
CA GLU A 224 -40.87 -2.05 -24.87
C GLU A 224 -39.51 -2.28 -25.53
N ASP A 225 -38.84 -1.21 -25.98
CA ASP A 225 -37.50 -1.33 -26.57
C ASP A 225 -36.44 -1.71 -25.53
N ILE A 226 -36.57 -1.19 -24.30
CA ILE A 226 -35.71 -1.58 -23.17
C ILE A 226 -35.88 -3.07 -22.86
N ASP A 227 -37.12 -3.55 -22.82
CA ASP A 227 -37.41 -4.95 -22.51
C ASP A 227 -36.92 -5.89 -23.61
N ASN A 228 -37.09 -5.51 -24.89
CA ASN A 228 -36.52 -6.25 -26.02
C ASN A 228 -34.99 -6.29 -25.96
N ALA A 229 -34.34 -5.16 -25.63
CA ALA A 229 -32.90 -5.11 -25.45
C ALA A 229 -32.41 -5.98 -24.27
N CYS A 230 -33.13 -5.98 -23.16
CA CYS A 230 -32.83 -6.83 -22.00
C CYS A 230 -33.05 -8.31 -22.29
N GLN A 231 -34.10 -8.65 -23.06
CA GLN A 231 -34.35 -10.03 -23.49
C GLN A 231 -33.17 -10.55 -24.33
N ASN A 232 -32.63 -9.75 -25.26
CA ASN A 232 -31.44 -10.13 -26.04
C ASN A 232 -30.20 -10.44 -25.16
N ILE A 233 -30.05 -9.75 -24.02
CA ILE A 233 -28.98 -10.06 -23.07
C ILE A 233 -29.30 -11.36 -22.33
N LEU A 234 -30.54 -11.51 -21.86
CA LEU A 234 -31.01 -12.69 -21.13
C LEU A 234 -30.96 -13.97 -21.97
N ASP A 235 -31.21 -13.92 -23.27
CA ASP A 235 -31.08 -15.05 -24.19
C ASP A 235 -29.65 -15.60 -24.20
N GLY A 236 -28.66 -14.79 -23.83
CA GLY A 236 -27.29 -15.25 -23.61
C GLY A 236 -27.14 -16.30 -22.49
N LEU A 237 -28.07 -16.34 -21.51
CA LEU A 237 -28.07 -17.33 -20.43
C LEU A 237 -28.40 -18.73 -20.93
N GLU A 238 -29.21 -18.86 -21.98
CA GLU A 238 -29.52 -20.18 -22.55
C GLU A 238 -28.26 -20.89 -23.07
N THR A 239 -27.24 -20.12 -23.40
CA THR A 239 -25.95 -20.63 -23.93
C THR A 239 -24.86 -20.77 -22.87
N ASN A 240 -24.98 -20.13 -21.71
CA ASN A 240 -23.93 -20.07 -20.68
C ASN A 240 -24.50 -20.22 -19.27
N ASN A 241 -23.82 -20.98 -18.40
CA ASN A 241 -24.22 -21.12 -16.99
C ASN A 241 -24.25 -19.79 -16.21
N CYS A 242 -23.55 -18.76 -16.68
CA CYS A 242 -23.46 -17.46 -16.05
C CYS A 242 -23.09 -16.40 -17.09
N LEU A 243 -23.71 -15.21 -17.01
CA LEU A 243 -23.37 -14.08 -17.86
C LEU A 243 -22.62 -13.01 -17.06
N TYR A 244 -21.75 -12.27 -17.75
CA TYR A 244 -21.01 -11.15 -17.19
C TYR A 244 -21.35 -9.89 -17.99
N VAL A 245 -21.70 -8.82 -17.29
CA VAL A 245 -21.98 -7.52 -17.90
C VAL A 245 -21.27 -6.41 -17.14
N GLY A 246 -20.68 -5.47 -17.88
CA GLY A 246 -20.22 -4.20 -17.31
C GLY A 246 -21.43 -3.37 -16.92
N PHE A 247 -21.42 -2.77 -15.73
CA PHE A 247 -22.59 -2.13 -15.13
C PHE A 247 -22.25 -0.81 -14.44
N GLY A 248 -23.15 0.17 -14.57
CA GLY A 248 -23.15 1.38 -13.77
C GLY A 248 -24.49 2.10 -13.77
N CYS A 249 -24.55 3.21 -13.06
CA CYS A 249 -25.71 4.09 -13.02
C CYS A 249 -25.28 5.55 -13.01
N GLU A 250 -26.13 6.44 -13.52
CA GLU A 250 -25.99 7.89 -13.39
C GLU A 250 -27.25 8.50 -12.78
N TRP A 251 -27.10 9.62 -12.08
CA TRP A 251 -28.17 10.33 -11.38
C TRP A 251 -27.84 11.82 -11.22
N ILE A 252 -28.84 12.64 -10.91
CA ILE A 252 -28.63 14.07 -10.66
C ILE A 252 -27.83 14.32 -9.37
N ALA A 253 -26.74 15.08 -9.46
CA ALA A 253 -25.91 15.44 -8.30
C ALA A 253 -26.60 16.47 -7.38
N ARG A 254 -26.46 16.30 -6.06
CA ARG A 254 -27.19 17.10 -5.05
C ARG A 254 -26.79 18.58 -4.95
N ASN A 255 -25.60 18.98 -5.38
CA ASN A 255 -24.97 20.26 -5.01
C ASN A 255 -24.53 21.19 -6.17
N HIS A 256 -24.93 20.94 -7.43
CA HIS A 256 -24.64 21.90 -8.51
C HIS A 256 -25.77 22.94 -8.63
N GLY A 257 -25.52 24.11 -8.05
CA GLY A 257 -26.46 25.21 -7.74
C GLY A 257 -27.14 25.95 -8.90
N HIS A 258 -27.72 25.26 -9.88
CA HIS A 258 -28.64 25.89 -10.84
C HIS A 258 -29.93 25.09 -11.12
N PHE A 259 -30.03 23.83 -10.70
CA PHE A 259 -31.26 23.06 -10.85
C PHE A 259 -32.06 23.08 -9.54
N ASN A 260 -32.90 24.09 -9.38
CA ASN A 260 -33.91 24.13 -8.33
C ASN A 260 -34.90 22.97 -8.53
N TYR A 261 -34.69 21.87 -7.81
CA TYR A 261 -35.59 20.73 -7.73
C TYR A 261 -36.83 21.03 -6.87
N ARG A 262 -37.43 22.21 -7.05
CA ARG A 262 -38.65 22.64 -6.36
C ARG A 262 -39.80 23.01 -7.30
N SER A 263 -39.66 22.75 -8.59
CA SER A 263 -40.64 23.16 -9.59
C SER A 263 -41.11 21.99 -10.45
N ARG A 264 -41.79 21.03 -9.83
CA ARG A 264 -42.90 20.25 -10.40
C ARG A 264 -43.52 19.45 -9.25
N GLY A 265 -44.84 19.51 -9.12
CA GLY A 265 -45.61 18.87 -8.04
C GLY A 265 -45.66 17.34 -8.09
N ALA A 266 -44.54 16.69 -8.42
CA ALA A 266 -44.32 15.27 -8.24
C ALA A 266 -43.14 15.11 -7.30
N GLN A 267 -43.34 14.30 -6.28
CA GLN A 267 -42.43 13.98 -5.20
C GLN A 267 -41.28 13.12 -5.72
N ALA A 268 -40.52 13.66 -6.68
CA ALA A 268 -39.45 12.94 -7.33
C ALA A 268 -38.35 12.71 -6.27
N SER A 269 -38.13 11.43 -6.00
CA SER A 269 -37.46 10.98 -4.80
C SER A 269 -35.95 11.13 -4.99
N LEU A 270 -35.25 11.58 -3.95
CA LEU A 270 -33.80 11.81 -3.90
C LEU A 270 -32.91 10.56 -4.18
N ASN A 271 -33.51 9.46 -4.64
CA ASN A 271 -32.91 8.15 -4.89
C ASN A 271 -33.12 7.64 -6.33
N GLU A 272 -33.68 8.43 -7.24
CA GLU A 272 -33.93 8.02 -8.62
C GLU A 272 -32.64 7.92 -9.43
N VAL A 273 -32.46 6.75 -10.07
CA VAL A 273 -31.42 6.54 -11.07
C VAL A 273 -31.94 7.09 -12.39
N SER A 274 -31.15 7.93 -13.04
CA SER A 274 -31.53 8.58 -14.30
C SER A 274 -31.21 7.73 -15.53
N LEU A 275 -30.12 6.95 -15.43
CA LEU A 275 -29.59 6.12 -16.49
C LEU A 275 -28.99 4.85 -15.90
N ILE A 276 -29.30 3.71 -16.51
CA ILE A 276 -28.59 2.44 -16.28
C ILE A 276 -27.76 2.14 -17.52
N GLN A 277 -26.48 1.79 -17.31
CA GLN A 277 -25.55 1.46 -18.39
C GLN A 277 -25.09 0.01 -18.27
N ILE A 278 -25.24 -0.75 -19.36
CA ILE A 278 -24.89 -2.17 -19.42
C ILE A 278 -24.01 -2.42 -20.64
N CYS A 279 -22.81 -2.97 -20.43
CA CYS A 279 -21.94 -3.45 -21.50
C CYS A 279 -22.00 -4.98 -21.55
N PHE A 280 -22.42 -5.53 -22.69
CA PHE A 280 -22.48 -6.96 -22.94
C PHE A 280 -21.94 -7.26 -24.35
N LYS A 281 -20.82 -7.99 -24.42
CA LYS A 281 -20.07 -8.19 -25.67
C LYS A 281 -19.71 -6.84 -26.30
N GLU A 282 -19.94 -6.68 -27.60
CA GLU A 282 -19.68 -5.45 -28.36
C GLU A 282 -20.82 -4.41 -28.25
N GLN A 283 -21.86 -4.70 -27.46
CA GLN A 283 -23.04 -3.82 -27.31
C GLN A 283 -23.01 -3.10 -25.96
N ILE A 284 -23.30 -1.80 -25.99
CA ILE A 284 -23.41 -0.95 -24.82
C ILE A 284 -24.80 -0.31 -24.81
N TYR A 285 -25.61 -0.72 -23.85
CA TYR A 285 -26.99 -0.31 -23.67
C TYR A 285 -27.07 0.81 -22.63
N LEU A 286 -27.69 1.92 -23.00
CA LEU A 286 -27.96 3.06 -22.14
C LEU A 286 -29.48 3.20 -21.94
N PHE A 287 -29.99 2.71 -20.82
CA PHE A 287 -31.41 2.71 -20.49
C PHE A 287 -31.77 3.97 -19.69
N ARG A 288 -32.56 4.86 -20.31
CA ARG A 288 -33.08 6.08 -19.69
C ARG A 288 -34.19 5.70 -18.71
N THR A 289 -33.92 5.78 -17.40
CA THR A 289 -34.89 5.35 -16.37
C THR A 289 -35.59 6.50 -15.65
N PHE A 290 -35.18 7.75 -15.90
CA PHE A 290 -35.68 8.93 -15.20
C PHE A 290 -37.17 9.24 -15.40
N GLU A 291 -37.82 8.65 -16.40
CA GLU A 291 -39.26 8.83 -16.66
C GLU A 291 -40.12 7.74 -15.99
N PHE A 292 -39.50 6.66 -15.52
CA PHE A 292 -40.21 5.54 -14.91
C PHE A 292 -40.38 5.76 -13.40
N THR A 293 -41.46 5.19 -12.91
CA THR A 293 -41.82 5.01 -11.50
C THR A 293 -41.66 3.54 -11.13
N VAL A 294 -42.14 3.15 -9.93
CA VAL A 294 -42.16 1.76 -9.50
C VAL A 294 -43.14 0.92 -10.33
N ASP A 295 -44.26 1.51 -10.75
CA ASP A 295 -45.39 0.77 -11.36
C ASP A 295 -45.20 0.51 -12.86
N ASP A 296 -44.33 1.26 -13.53
CA ASP A 296 -44.07 1.21 -14.98
C ASP A 296 -42.59 0.98 -15.32
N PHE A 297 -41.82 0.45 -14.36
CA PHE A 297 -40.45 0.03 -14.62
C PHE A 297 -40.41 -1.19 -15.57
N PRO A 298 -39.55 -1.22 -16.60
CA PRO A 298 -39.55 -2.31 -17.59
C PRO A 298 -39.28 -3.68 -16.96
N GLU A 299 -40.13 -4.66 -17.26
CA GLU A 299 -40.17 -5.95 -16.55
C GLU A 299 -38.91 -6.80 -16.81
N LYS A 300 -38.40 -6.80 -18.05
CA LYS A 300 -37.20 -7.55 -18.41
C LYS A 300 -35.94 -6.88 -17.91
N LEU A 301 -35.92 -5.54 -17.83
CA LEU A 301 -34.83 -4.83 -17.17
C LEU A 301 -34.79 -5.18 -15.67
N GLN A 302 -35.94 -5.17 -15.00
CA GLN A 302 -36.02 -5.62 -13.61
C GLN A 302 -35.53 -7.06 -13.47
N HIS A 303 -36.03 -7.98 -14.29
CA HIS A 303 -35.63 -9.39 -14.26
C HIS A 303 -34.11 -9.55 -14.46
N LEU A 304 -33.51 -8.84 -15.41
CA LEU A 304 -32.07 -8.83 -15.64
C LEU A 304 -31.29 -8.34 -14.41
N LEU A 305 -31.76 -7.27 -13.76
CA LEU A 305 -31.13 -6.71 -12.56
C LEU A 305 -31.23 -7.67 -11.36
N GLU A 306 -32.36 -8.35 -11.18
CA GLU A 306 -32.63 -9.29 -10.08
C GLU A 306 -32.08 -10.70 -10.34
N CYS A 307 -31.75 -11.05 -11.58
CA CYS A 307 -31.18 -12.35 -11.92
C CYS A 307 -29.77 -12.51 -11.36
N GLY A 308 -29.60 -13.43 -10.39
CA GLY A 308 -28.30 -13.74 -9.77
C GLY A 308 -27.27 -14.34 -10.72
N ASP A 309 -27.69 -14.97 -11.82
CA ASP A 309 -26.82 -15.58 -12.84
C ASP A 309 -26.27 -14.58 -13.86
N VAL A 310 -26.87 -13.39 -13.94
CA VAL A 310 -26.28 -12.24 -14.63
C VAL A 310 -25.41 -11.48 -13.62
N LYS A 311 -24.09 -11.49 -13.82
CA LYS A 311 -23.12 -10.82 -12.96
C LYS A 311 -22.87 -9.39 -13.40
N LYS A 312 -23.16 -8.43 -12.53
CA LYS A 312 -23.03 -6.99 -12.76
C LYS A 312 -21.70 -6.51 -12.21
N ILE A 313 -20.79 -6.14 -13.12
CA ILE A 313 -19.41 -5.77 -12.81
C ILE A 313 -19.27 -4.25 -12.88
N GLY A 314 -18.80 -3.64 -11.79
CA GLY A 314 -18.56 -2.19 -11.79
C GLY A 314 -17.84 -1.70 -10.55
N LYS A 315 -17.58 -0.39 -10.49
CA LYS A 315 -17.00 0.26 -9.32
C LYS A 315 -18.12 0.86 -8.45
N ASN A 316 -18.18 0.45 -7.18
CA ASN A 316 -19.19 0.89 -6.22
C ASN A 316 -20.63 0.46 -6.59
N VAL A 317 -20.78 -0.70 -7.24
CA VAL A 317 -22.09 -1.25 -7.68
C VAL A 317 -23.05 -1.44 -6.51
N SER A 318 -22.53 -1.72 -5.31
CA SER A 318 -23.36 -1.85 -4.11
C SER A 318 -24.09 -0.55 -3.77
N GLY A 319 -23.48 0.59 -4.07
CA GLY A 319 -24.12 1.90 -3.95
C GLY A 319 -25.23 2.09 -4.97
N ASP A 320 -25.00 1.66 -6.21
CA ASP A 320 -26.00 1.73 -7.29
C ASP A 320 -27.20 0.82 -7.00
N PHE A 321 -26.96 -0.41 -6.54
CA PHE A 321 -28.02 -1.33 -6.10
C PHE A 321 -28.84 -0.75 -4.95
N THR A 322 -28.20 -0.02 -4.03
CA THR A 322 -28.91 0.67 -2.94
C THR A 322 -29.82 1.77 -3.46
N ARG A 323 -29.42 2.48 -4.53
CA ARG A 323 -30.29 3.47 -5.19
C ARG A 323 -31.45 2.81 -5.91
N LEU A 324 -31.18 1.77 -6.70
CA LEU A 324 -32.22 1.02 -7.41
C LEU A 324 -33.28 0.45 -6.44
N ARG A 325 -32.86 -0.15 -5.32
CA ARG A 325 -33.78 -0.60 -4.26
C ARG A 325 -34.67 0.51 -3.72
N LYS A 326 -34.12 1.72 -3.53
CA LYS A 326 -34.85 2.84 -2.96
C LYS A 326 -35.73 3.58 -3.98
N GLY A 327 -35.29 3.66 -5.24
CA GLY A 327 -35.98 4.36 -6.31
C GLY A 327 -37.10 3.53 -6.94
N TYR A 328 -36.86 2.23 -7.13
CA TYR A 328 -37.75 1.35 -7.91
C TYR A 328 -38.22 0.10 -7.16
N GLN A 329 -37.84 -0.08 -5.89
CA GLN A 329 -38.18 -1.28 -5.08
C GLN A 329 -37.68 -2.62 -5.67
N ILE A 330 -36.73 -2.55 -6.62
CA ILE A 330 -36.06 -3.70 -7.22
C ILE A 330 -35.03 -4.25 -6.24
N ASN A 331 -34.76 -5.56 -6.25
CA ASN A 331 -33.74 -6.20 -5.44
C ASN A 331 -32.59 -6.76 -6.30
N PRO A 332 -31.66 -5.92 -6.80
CA PRO A 332 -30.66 -6.41 -7.73
C PRO A 332 -29.71 -7.43 -7.08
N GLU A 333 -29.32 -8.42 -7.88
CA GLU A 333 -28.42 -9.52 -7.51
C GLU A 333 -27.24 -9.64 -8.49
N GLY A 334 -26.33 -10.58 -8.23
CA GLY A 334 -25.20 -10.87 -9.13
C GLY A 334 -24.06 -9.84 -9.07
N LEU A 335 -23.91 -9.10 -7.98
CA LEU A 335 -22.88 -8.05 -7.86
C LEU A 335 -21.44 -8.61 -7.91
N ILE A 336 -20.59 -7.97 -8.72
CA ILE A 336 -19.13 -8.09 -8.67
C ILE A 336 -18.53 -6.69 -8.46
N GLU A 337 -18.03 -6.42 -7.25
CA GLU A 337 -17.36 -5.15 -6.95
C GLU A 337 -15.91 -5.16 -7.44
N LEU A 338 -15.61 -4.36 -8.46
CA LEU A 338 -14.29 -4.29 -9.09
C LEU A 338 -13.17 -3.97 -8.11
N GLY A 339 -13.42 -3.09 -7.13
CA GLY A 339 -12.39 -2.75 -6.14
C GLY A 339 -11.97 -3.96 -5.31
N THR A 340 -12.90 -4.82 -4.93
CA THR A 340 -12.61 -6.06 -4.21
C THR A 340 -11.96 -7.08 -5.13
N PHE A 341 -12.54 -7.30 -6.31
CA PHE A 341 -12.04 -8.23 -7.31
C PHE A 341 -10.58 -7.92 -7.71
N CYS A 342 -10.26 -6.68 -8.06
CA CYS A 342 -8.91 -6.28 -8.45
C CYS A 342 -7.91 -6.42 -7.29
N LYS A 343 -8.35 -6.16 -6.05
CA LYS A 343 -7.51 -6.38 -4.87
C LYS A 343 -7.22 -7.87 -4.68
N GLU A 344 -8.22 -8.72 -4.84
CA GLU A 344 -8.07 -10.18 -4.79
C GLU A 344 -7.19 -10.71 -5.92
N LYS A 345 -7.11 -10.02 -7.06
CA LYS A 345 -6.18 -10.33 -8.16
C LYS A 345 -4.77 -9.75 -7.94
N GLY A 346 -4.55 -8.99 -6.87
CA GLY A 346 -3.23 -8.46 -6.52
C GLY A 346 -2.76 -7.28 -7.35
N VAL A 347 -3.63 -6.76 -8.23
CA VAL A 347 -3.26 -5.64 -9.12
C VAL A 347 -3.38 -4.29 -8.43
N ILE A 348 -4.11 -4.19 -7.31
CA ILE A 348 -4.25 -2.96 -6.53
C ILE A 348 -4.14 -3.23 -5.03
N GLU A 349 -3.59 -2.28 -4.28
CA GLU A 349 -3.41 -2.41 -2.82
C GLU A 349 -4.71 -2.16 -2.03
N LYS A 350 -5.58 -1.27 -2.53
CA LYS A 350 -6.79 -0.81 -1.83
C LYS A 350 -8.02 -0.92 -2.71
N ARG A 351 -9.05 -1.61 -2.17
CA ARG A 351 -10.39 -1.70 -2.81
C ARG A 351 -11.08 -0.35 -3.01
N SER A 352 -10.61 0.70 -2.33
CA SER A 352 -11.15 2.07 -2.42
C SER A 352 -10.60 2.87 -3.59
N PHE A 353 -9.72 2.30 -4.43
CA PHE A 353 -9.26 2.98 -5.64
C PHE A 353 -10.43 3.28 -6.58
N SER A 354 -10.40 4.45 -7.22
CA SER A 354 -11.40 4.87 -8.19
C SER A 354 -11.30 4.02 -9.46
N LEU A 355 -12.38 3.96 -10.26
CA LEU A 355 -12.36 3.26 -11.54
C LEU A 355 -11.22 3.76 -12.45
N ALA A 356 -10.96 5.07 -12.46
CA ALA A 356 -9.85 5.64 -13.23
C ALA A 356 -8.46 5.16 -12.76
N LYS A 357 -8.26 5.01 -11.45
CA LYS A 357 -7.01 4.43 -10.91
C LYS A 357 -6.87 2.96 -11.25
N ILE A 358 -7.96 2.19 -11.17
CA ILE A 358 -7.94 0.76 -11.56
C ILE A 358 -7.65 0.63 -13.06
N CYS A 359 -8.29 1.44 -13.91
CA CYS A 359 -8.04 1.50 -15.35
C CYS A 359 -6.56 1.80 -15.67
N ALA A 360 -5.98 2.80 -15.02
CA ALA A 360 -4.57 3.16 -15.20
C ALA A 360 -3.62 2.01 -14.85
N VAL A 361 -3.95 1.23 -13.82
CA VAL A 361 -3.10 0.10 -13.38
C VAL A 361 -3.26 -1.13 -14.27
N VAL A 362 -4.50 -1.49 -14.60
CA VAL A 362 -4.84 -2.74 -15.30
C VAL A 362 -4.73 -2.58 -16.81
N LEU A 363 -5.38 -1.57 -17.38
CA LEU A 363 -5.46 -1.34 -18.83
C LEU A 363 -4.35 -0.42 -19.36
N LYS A 364 -3.52 0.14 -18.47
CA LYS A 364 -2.46 1.11 -18.82
C LYS A 364 -2.98 2.30 -19.64
N ALA A 365 -4.20 2.73 -19.33
CA ALA A 365 -4.86 3.84 -20.02
C ALA A 365 -5.48 4.81 -19.01
N SER A 366 -5.54 6.10 -19.40
CA SER A 366 -6.20 7.14 -18.62
C SER A 366 -7.70 7.14 -18.91
N LEU A 367 -8.53 7.15 -17.86
CA LEU A 367 -9.98 7.27 -17.97
C LEU A 367 -10.42 8.69 -17.58
N PRO A 368 -10.80 9.55 -18.53
CA PRO A 368 -11.24 10.90 -18.23
C PRO A 368 -12.50 10.90 -17.35
N LYS A 369 -12.50 11.75 -16.32
CA LYS A 369 -13.65 11.95 -15.42
C LYS A 369 -14.07 13.42 -15.37
N PRO A 370 -14.44 14.04 -16.52
CA PRO A 370 -14.86 15.43 -16.58
C PRO A 370 -16.05 15.69 -15.64
N THR A 371 -15.87 16.60 -14.69
CA THR A 371 -16.85 16.87 -13.61
C THR A 371 -18.14 17.46 -14.17
N ASP A 372 -18.05 18.31 -15.19
CA ASP A 372 -19.18 18.94 -15.88
C ASP A 372 -20.09 17.91 -16.57
N ILE A 373 -19.52 16.84 -17.14
CA ILE A 373 -20.30 15.74 -17.72
C ILE A 373 -20.82 14.81 -16.62
N ARG A 374 -19.94 14.35 -15.72
CA ARG A 374 -20.28 13.41 -14.64
C ARG A 374 -21.37 13.94 -13.72
N CYS A 375 -21.30 15.23 -13.38
CA CYS A 375 -22.30 15.92 -12.55
C CYS A 375 -23.34 16.67 -13.39
N GLY A 376 -23.44 16.39 -14.68
CA GLY A 376 -24.37 17.05 -15.60
C GLY A 376 -25.84 16.66 -15.37
N ASN A 377 -26.73 17.23 -16.17
CA ASN A 377 -28.15 16.92 -16.11
C ASN A 377 -28.44 15.59 -16.82
N TRP A 378 -28.43 14.49 -16.06
CA TRP A 378 -28.82 13.16 -16.54
C TRP A 378 -30.33 12.99 -16.76
N ASN A 379 -31.18 13.94 -16.39
CA ASN A 379 -32.63 13.93 -16.67
C ASN A 379 -32.98 14.78 -17.91
N ALA A 380 -31.99 15.23 -18.68
CA ALA A 380 -32.25 15.98 -19.91
C ALA A 380 -33.07 15.13 -20.91
N ALA A 381 -34.01 15.76 -21.62
CA ALA A 381 -34.84 15.07 -22.61
C ALA A 381 -34.00 14.34 -23.67
N GLN A 382 -32.82 14.89 -24.00
CA GLN A 382 -31.81 14.25 -24.83
C GLN A 382 -30.45 14.35 -24.13
N LEU A 383 -29.70 13.26 -24.12
CA LEU A 383 -28.32 13.25 -23.64
C LEU A 383 -27.41 13.86 -24.72
N THR A 384 -26.38 14.57 -24.29
CA THR A 384 -25.33 15.02 -25.21
C THR A 384 -24.47 13.84 -25.68
N GLN A 385 -23.81 13.98 -26.82
CA GLN A 385 -22.90 12.94 -27.31
C GLN A 385 -21.78 12.62 -26.31
N ASP A 386 -21.33 13.62 -25.56
CA ASP A 386 -20.29 13.43 -24.54
C ASP A 386 -20.82 12.69 -23.30
N GLN A 387 -22.07 12.94 -22.88
CA GLN A 387 -22.72 12.14 -21.83
C GLN A 387 -22.90 10.68 -22.26
N ILE A 388 -23.32 10.45 -23.50
CA ILE A 388 -23.47 9.10 -24.09
C ILE A 388 -22.13 8.37 -24.08
N LYS A 389 -21.07 9.01 -24.60
CA LYS A 389 -19.72 8.43 -24.62
C LYS A 389 -19.19 8.17 -23.22
N TYR A 390 -19.40 9.10 -22.29
CA TYR A 390 -18.97 8.96 -20.89
C TYR A 390 -19.62 7.74 -20.22
N ALA A 391 -20.96 7.66 -20.29
CA ALA A 391 -21.74 6.57 -19.72
C ALA A 391 -21.35 5.21 -20.33
N ALA A 392 -21.21 5.18 -21.64
CA ALA A 392 -20.79 3.98 -22.35
C ALA A 392 -19.39 3.50 -21.96
N LEU A 393 -18.43 4.44 -21.86
CA LEU A 393 -17.05 4.14 -21.48
C LEU A 393 -16.96 3.58 -20.05
N ASP A 394 -17.80 4.05 -19.12
CA ASP A 394 -17.82 3.56 -17.74
C ASP A 394 -18.26 2.09 -17.61
N ALA A 395 -19.30 1.70 -18.35
CA ALA A 395 -19.74 0.31 -18.42
C ALA A 395 -18.67 -0.57 -19.10
N TYR A 396 -18.14 -0.10 -20.23
CA TYR A 396 -17.12 -0.82 -21.00
C TYR A 396 -15.83 -1.06 -20.20
N VAL A 397 -15.27 -0.02 -19.58
CA VAL A 397 -14.05 -0.12 -18.77
C VAL A 397 -14.22 -1.16 -17.67
N SER A 398 -15.39 -1.18 -17.04
CA SER A 398 -15.67 -2.12 -15.96
C SER A 398 -15.62 -3.57 -16.44
N MET A 399 -16.19 -3.85 -17.62
CA MET A 399 -16.12 -5.15 -18.26
C MET A 399 -14.69 -5.50 -18.70
N ALA A 400 -14.01 -4.59 -19.41
CA ALA A 400 -12.67 -4.80 -19.93
C ALA A 400 -11.63 -5.09 -18.82
N ILE A 401 -11.71 -4.40 -17.68
CA ILE A 401 -10.88 -4.69 -16.50
C ILE A 401 -11.14 -6.11 -15.99
N PHE A 402 -12.39 -6.53 -15.92
CA PHE A 402 -12.75 -7.85 -15.43
C PHE A 402 -12.28 -8.95 -16.37
N GLU A 403 -12.54 -8.83 -17.67
CA GLU A 403 -12.10 -9.79 -18.70
C GLU A 403 -10.57 -9.93 -18.71
N SER A 404 -9.84 -8.83 -18.53
CA SER A 404 -8.37 -8.85 -18.46
C SER A 404 -7.82 -9.65 -17.28
N LEU A 405 -8.64 -9.91 -16.25
CA LEU A 405 -8.19 -10.48 -14.99
C LEU A 405 -8.96 -11.74 -14.58
N ILE A 406 -10.05 -12.13 -15.26
CA ILE A 406 -10.92 -13.22 -14.81
C ILE A 406 -10.15 -14.53 -14.71
N ASP A 407 -9.31 -14.82 -15.70
CA ASP A 407 -8.47 -16.02 -15.74
C ASP A 407 -7.17 -15.87 -14.94
N CYS A 408 -6.84 -14.64 -14.51
CA CYS A 408 -5.73 -14.45 -13.61
C CYS A 408 -6.04 -15.09 -12.25
N PRO A 409 -5.09 -15.79 -11.64
CA PRO A 409 -5.31 -16.29 -10.29
C PRO A 409 -5.53 -15.20 -9.25
N SER A 410 -6.24 -15.53 -8.17
CA SER A 410 -6.32 -14.66 -6.99
C SER A 410 -5.05 -14.79 -6.13
N VAL A 411 -4.66 -13.71 -5.48
CA VAL A 411 -3.61 -13.65 -4.46
C VAL A 411 -4.21 -13.26 -3.09
N HIS A 412 -3.45 -13.42 -2.01
CA HIS A 412 -3.87 -13.09 -0.65
C HIS A 412 -5.13 -13.85 -0.14
N LYS A 413 -5.50 -14.98 -0.74
CA LYS A 413 -6.63 -15.79 -0.25
C LYS A 413 -6.18 -16.58 0.97
N LYS A 414 -6.84 -16.46 2.13
CA LYS A 414 -6.47 -17.29 3.29
C LYS A 414 -6.52 -18.78 2.94
N VAL A 415 -5.53 -19.53 3.43
CA VAL A 415 -5.55 -21.00 3.31
C VAL A 415 -6.70 -21.55 4.16
N SER A 416 -7.55 -22.37 3.56
CA SER A 416 -8.63 -23.11 4.23
C SER A 416 -8.33 -24.61 4.25
N PRO A 417 -9.00 -25.41 5.12
CA PRO A 417 -8.87 -26.88 5.12
C PRO A 417 -9.22 -27.56 3.79
N SER A 418 -9.99 -26.87 2.93
CA SER A 418 -10.33 -27.31 1.57
C SER A 418 -9.27 -26.96 0.51
N THR A 419 -8.17 -26.33 0.88
CA THR A 419 -7.10 -25.96 -0.06
C THR A 419 -6.37 -27.21 -0.53
N ALA A 420 -6.28 -27.41 -1.85
CA ALA A 420 -5.64 -28.57 -2.43
C ALA A 420 -4.16 -28.66 -2.06
N LYS A 421 -3.67 -29.90 -1.90
CA LYS A 421 -2.24 -30.19 -1.76
C LYS A 421 -1.46 -29.65 -2.97
N ASN A 422 -0.19 -29.34 -2.76
CA ASN A 422 0.74 -28.71 -3.69
C ASN A 422 0.29 -27.33 -4.21
N THR A 423 -0.57 -26.62 -3.47
CA THR A 423 -0.88 -25.22 -3.78
C THR A 423 0.25 -24.32 -3.27
N LEU A 424 0.78 -23.45 -4.14
CA LEU A 424 1.73 -22.40 -3.75
C LEU A 424 1.05 -21.40 -2.79
N VAL A 425 1.72 -21.12 -1.68
CA VAL A 425 1.28 -20.23 -0.60
C VAL A 425 2.41 -19.30 -0.20
N SER A 426 2.03 -18.23 0.47
CA SER A 426 2.89 -17.19 1.00
C SER A 426 2.56 -16.97 2.48
N LEU A 427 3.61 -16.87 3.27
CA LEU A 427 3.55 -16.63 4.71
C LEU A 427 3.58 -15.12 4.96
N TYR A 428 2.69 -14.64 5.83
CA TYR A 428 2.67 -13.25 6.28
C TYR A 428 2.81 -13.17 7.80
N THR A 429 3.56 -12.17 8.29
CA THR A 429 3.67 -11.88 9.73
C THR A 429 2.80 -10.69 10.09
N ASN A 430 2.39 -10.59 11.36
CA ASN A 430 1.63 -9.42 11.82
C ASN A 430 2.38 -8.08 11.68
N SER A 431 3.71 -8.12 11.65
CA SER A 431 4.60 -6.98 11.40
C SER A 431 4.72 -6.61 9.92
N CYS A 432 4.47 -7.56 9.01
CA CYS A 432 4.57 -7.36 7.56
C CYS A 432 3.34 -7.95 6.87
N LYS A 433 2.29 -7.13 6.76
CA LYS A 433 1.02 -7.50 6.09
C LYS A 433 1.01 -7.21 4.58
N ILE A 434 2.07 -6.59 4.09
CA ILE A 434 2.14 -6.07 2.73
C ILE A 434 3.04 -6.98 1.87
N PHE A 435 4.17 -7.43 2.44
CA PHE A 435 5.08 -8.34 1.75
C PHE A 435 5.10 -9.70 2.46
N PRO A 436 5.04 -10.81 1.69
CA PRO A 436 5.18 -12.13 2.26
C PRO A 436 6.59 -12.31 2.82
N CYS A 437 6.70 -12.92 3.99
CA CYS A 437 7.98 -13.24 4.62
C CYS A 437 8.61 -14.54 4.11
N ALA A 438 7.81 -15.41 3.48
CA ALA A 438 8.28 -16.63 2.82
C ALA A 438 7.22 -17.13 1.82
N PHE A 439 7.62 -18.05 0.93
CA PHE A 439 6.75 -18.77 0.01
C PHE A 439 6.97 -20.29 0.14
N GLY A 440 6.00 -21.09 -0.30
CA GLY A 440 6.16 -22.54 -0.37
C GLY A 440 4.89 -23.28 -0.81
N TYR A 441 4.95 -24.60 -0.98
CA TYR A 441 3.82 -25.46 -1.36
C TYR A 441 3.15 -26.15 -0.16
N LEU A 442 1.81 -26.26 -0.17
CA LEU A 442 1.05 -26.97 0.86
C LEU A 442 1.17 -28.50 0.72
N GLU A 443 1.81 -29.21 1.65
CA GLU A 443 1.84 -30.70 1.63
C GLU A 443 0.64 -31.33 2.36
N ASP A 444 0.45 -31.03 3.64
CA ASP A 444 -0.62 -31.53 4.50
C ASP A 444 -1.14 -30.43 5.44
N LEU A 445 -2.44 -30.18 5.41
CA LEU A 445 -3.10 -29.27 6.36
C LEU A 445 -3.49 -30.04 7.62
N PRO A 446 -3.10 -29.60 8.83
CA PRO A 446 -3.68 -30.14 10.05
C PRO A 446 -5.20 -29.93 10.02
N GLN A 447 -5.98 -30.91 10.51
CA GLN A 447 -7.44 -30.78 10.65
C GLN A 447 -7.84 -29.55 11.48
N ASP A 448 -6.93 -29.04 12.31
CA ASP A 448 -7.10 -27.85 13.13
C ASP A 448 -6.00 -26.80 12.84
N LEU A 449 -6.39 -25.74 12.14
CA LEU A 449 -5.51 -24.60 11.83
C LEU A 449 -5.24 -23.71 13.06
N SER A 450 -5.89 -23.94 14.20
CA SER A 450 -5.63 -23.22 15.45
C SER A 450 -4.32 -23.63 16.15
N VAL A 451 -3.69 -24.71 15.67
CA VAL A 451 -2.41 -25.25 16.20
C VAL A 451 -1.19 -24.42 15.74
N LEU A 452 -1.38 -23.42 14.86
CA LEU A 452 -0.35 -22.41 14.59
C LEU A 452 -0.07 -21.62 15.89
N HIS A 453 1.07 -21.94 16.51
CA HIS A 453 1.50 -21.56 17.85
C HIS A 453 1.04 -20.14 18.28
N PRO A 454 0.39 -19.98 19.46
CA PRO A 454 -0.12 -18.68 19.95
C PRO A 454 0.96 -17.58 20.08
N ALA A 455 2.24 -17.95 20.06
CA ALA A 455 3.37 -17.06 20.24
C ALA A 455 3.80 -16.31 18.98
N THR A 456 3.57 -16.86 17.77
CA THR A 456 4.11 -16.28 16.51
C THR A 456 3.10 -15.46 15.72
N LYS A 457 1.80 -15.51 16.06
CA LYS A 457 0.73 -14.74 15.41
C LYS A 457 0.88 -14.65 13.86
N THR A 458 1.23 -15.77 13.23
CA THR A 458 1.50 -15.88 11.78
C THR A 458 0.29 -16.51 11.11
N TYR A 459 -0.08 -16.05 9.90
CA TYR A 459 -1.17 -16.64 9.13
C TYR A 459 -0.72 -16.94 7.70
N LEU A 460 -1.27 -18.01 7.12
CA LEU A 460 -0.97 -18.49 5.77
C LEU A 460 -1.96 -17.87 4.77
N GLU A 461 -1.45 -17.23 3.72
CA GLU A 461 -2.24 -16.77 2.58
C GLU A 461 -1.78 -17.49 1.29
N LYS A 462 -2.68 -17.61 0.34
CA LYS A 462 -2.53 -18.28 -0.95
C LYS A 462 -2.11 -17.23 -1.97
N ASN A 463 -0.99 -17.47 -2.64
CA ASN A 463 -0.62 -16.77 -3.85
C ASN A 463 -0.68 -17.76 -5.00
N THR A 464 -1.53 -17.46 -5.98
CA THR A 464 -1.41 -18.09 -7.29
C THR A 464 -0.87 -17.02 -8.24
N THR A 465 0.38 -17.17 -8.71
CA THR A 465 0.81 -17.20 -10.12
C THR A 465 2.30 -17.59 -10.13
N VAL A 466 2.69 -18.44 -11.09
CA VAL A 466 4.04 -18.99 -11.31
C VAL A 466 4.91 -17.99 -12.07
N VAL A 467 6.20 -17.84 -11.70
CA VAL A 467 7.42 -18.00 -12.57
C VAL A 467 8.69 -17.87 -11.70
N ASP A 468 9.47 -18.96 -11.73
CA ASP A 468 10.92 -19.16 -11.58
C ASP A 468 11.62 -19.18 -10.19
N GLU A 469 12.55 -20.13 -10.10
CA GLU A 469 13.18 -20.75 -8.95
C GLU A 469 14.25 -19.87 -8.29
N SER A 470 13.99 -19.41 -7.07
CA SER A 470 15.06 -19.23 -6.08
C SER A 470 14.45 -18.99 -4.70
N LEU A 471 15.09 -19.59 -3.69
CA LEU A 471 14.87 -19.46 -2.24
C LEU A 471 13.86 -20.44 -1.61
N GLN A 472 14.28 -21.70 -1.67
CA GLN A 472 14.17 -22.71 -0.61
C GLN A 472 14.32 -22.11 0.79
N ALA A 473 13.26 -22.17 1.60
CA ALA A 473 13.33 -22.53 3.03
C ALA A 473 12.02 -22.14 3.72
N LEU A 474 11.05 -23.06 3.68
CA LEU A 474 10.05 -23.34 4.74
C LEU A 474 8.95 -24.31 4.26
N VAL A 475 8.94 -24.61 2.97
CA VAL A 475 8.38 -25.85 2.41
C VAL A 475 9.56 -26.59 1.81
N LYS A 476 9.81 -27.81 2.31
CA LYS A 476 11.01 -28.64 2.08
C LYS A 476 12.24 -27.84 1.62
N ILE A 477 13.11 -27.49 2.59
CA ILE A 477 14.40 -26.82 2.32
C ILE A 477 15.13 -27.54 1.18
#